data_AF-A0A7T4EF33-F1
#
_entry.id   AF-A0A7T4EF33-F1
#
_cell.length_a   1.000
_cell.length_b   1.000
_cell.length_c   1.000
_cell.angle_alpha   90.00
_cell.angle_beta   90.00
_cell.angle_gamma   90.00
#
_symmetry.space_group_name_H-M   'P 1'
#
loop_
_entity.id
_entity.type
_entity.pdbx_description
1 polymer ?
#
loop_
_entity_poly.entity_id
_entity_poly.type
_entity_poly.pdbx_seq_one_letter_code
_entity_poly.pdbx_strand_id
1 'polypeptide(L)'
;MTEKFYWPVGKKKLVLPKFGNLPIGIIRKLRNESELEQLFLPFEILFKDEPEQLDLFDTMTQADVLKLMTAWQKDSGVEMGESTES
;
A
#
# COMPACT_ATOMS: atom_id res chain seq x y z
N MET A 1 4.22 15.77 12.65
CA MET A 1 3.81 14.35 12.77
C MET A 1 3.34 13.92 11.40
N THR A 2 3.94 12.90 10.80
CA THR A 2 3.56 12.44 9.45
C THR A 2 2.16 11.85 9.51
N GLU A 3 1.24 12.33 8.66
CA GLU A 3 -0.10 11.76 8.56
C GLU A 3 -0.05 10.30 8.12
N LYS A 4 -0.95 9.49 8.68
CA LYS A 4 -1.06 8.05 8.43
C LYS A 4 -2.35 7.70 7.71
N PHE A 5 -2.31 6.63 6.94
CA PHE A 5 -3.46 5.96 6.36
C PHE A 5 -3.84 4.75 7.23
N TYR A 6 -5.14 4.54 7.44
CA TYR A 6 -5.66 3.45 8.26
C TYR A 6 -6.63 2.61 7.43
N TRP A 7 -6.37 1.31 7.32
CA TRP A 7 -7.23 0.39 6.58
C TRP A 7 -7.86 -0.66 7.50
N PRO A 8 -9.20 -0.79 7.55
CA PRO A 8 -9.84 -1.77 8.43
C PRO A 8 -9.65 -3.20 7.91
N VAL A 9 -9.26 -4.11 8.80
CA VAL A 9 -9.21 -5.56 8.55
C VAL A 9 -9.92 -6.26 9.71
N GLY A 10 -11.20 -6.56 9.51
CA GLY A 10 -12.09 -7.05 10.56
C GLY A 10 -12.24 -6.04 11.71
N LYS A 11 -11.80 -6.41 12.91
CA LYS A 11 -11.79 -5.53 14.10
C LYS A 11 -10.46 -4.79 14.31
N LYS A 12 -9.44 -5.09 13.51
CA LYS A 12 -8.12 -4.48 13.55
C LYS A 12 -7.97 -3.49 12.39
N LYS A 13 -6.83 -2.80 12.33
CA LYS A 13 -6.49 -1.89 11.24
C LYS A 13 -5.02 -2.01 10.85
N LEU A 14 -4.77 -2.01 9.55
CA LEU A 14 -3.43 -1.75 9.03
C LEU A 14 -3.13 -0.26 9.16
N VAL A 15 -1.86 0.05 9.43
CA VAL A 15 -1.37 1.40 9.67
C VAL A 15 -0.23 1.67 8.69
N LEU A 16 -0.48 2.53 7.71
CA LEU A 16 0.47 2.84 6.65
C LEU A 16 0.83 4.34 6.69
N PRO A 17 2.00 4.76 6.18
CA PRO A 17 2.19 6.16 5.82
C PRO A 17 1.18 6.56 4.72
N LYS A 18 0.90 7.84 4.52
CA LYS A 18 0.22 8.29 3.28
C LYS A 18 1.05 7.84 2.05
N PHE A 19 0.38 7.42 0.98
CA PHE A 19 1.04 6.97 -0.25
C PHE A 19 1.99 8.05 -0.82
N GLY A 20 1.57 9.32 -0.80
CA GLY A 20 2.41 10.45 -1.22
C GLY A 20 3.65 10.71 -0.35
N ASN A 21 3.73 10.08 0.82
CA ASN A 21 4.85 10.20 1.77
C ASN A 21 5.77 8.97 1.75
N LEU A 22 5.62 8.08 0.77
CA LEU A 22 6.51 6.93 0.63
C LEU A 22 7.95 7.38 0.38
N PRO A 23 8.94 6.78 1.09
CA PRO A 23 10.34 7.04 0.79
C PRO A 23 10.66 6.75 -0.68
N ILE A 24 11.35 7.68 -1.35
CA ILE A 24 11.72 7.53 -2.77
C ILE A 24 12.52 6.25 -3.03
N GLY A 25 13.23 5.74 -2.01
CA GLY A 25 13.95 4.47 -2.08
C GLY A 25 13.03 3.25 -2.28
N ILE A 26 11.79 3.30 -1.79
CA ILE A 26 10.77 2.26 -2.03
C ILE A 26 10.30 2.37 -3.48
N ILE A 27 9.88 3.56 -3.91
CA ILE A 27 9.40 3.80 -5.29
C ILE A 27 10.45 3.41 -6.34
N ARG A 28 11.72 3.78 -6.11
CA ARG A 28 12.84 3.43 -7.00
C ARG A 28 13.04 1.92 -7.13
N LYS A 29 12.82 1.15 -6.06
CA LYS A 29 12.91 -0.32 -6.09
C LYS A 29 11.75 -0.91 -6.89
N LEU A 30 10.52 -0.52 -6.55
CA LEU A 30 9.30 -1.04 -7.17
C LEU A 30 9.28 -0.88 -8.70
N ARG A 31 9.82 0.22 -9.24
CA ARG A 31 9.84 0.48 -10.70
C ARG A 31 10.44 -0.66 -11.54
N ASN A 32 11.36 -1.44 -10.99
CA ASN A 32 12.03 -2.53 -11.72
C ASN A 32 11.43 -3.91 -11.42
N GLU A 33 10.44 -3.98 -10.55
CA GLU A 33 9.81 -5.23 -10.13
C GLU A 33 8.63 -5.59 -11.04
N SER A 34 8.22 -6.85 -11.03
CA SER A 34 7.01 -7.29 -11.73
C SER A 34 5.76 -6.63 -11.16
N GLU A 35 4.66 -6.56 -11.92
CA GLU A 35 3.39 -5.99 -11.43
C GLU A 35 2.91 -6.65 -10.12
N LEU A 36 3.12 -7.96 -9.99
CA LEU A 36 2.76 -8.71 -8.80
C LEU A 36 3.62 -8.28 -7.60
N GLU A 37 4.92 -8.15 -7.79
CA GLU A 37 5.85 -7.68 -6.75
C GLU A 37 5.59 -6.21 -6.38
N GLN A 38 5.24 -5.37 -7.35
CA GLN A 38 4.85 -3.98 -7.09
C GLN A 38 3.60 -3.87 -6.21
N LEU A 39 2.74 -4.90 -6.19
CA LEU A 39 1.57 -4.98 -5.33
C LEU A 39 1.94 -5.35 -3.88
N PHE A 40 2.82 -6.32 -3.67
CA PHE A 40 3.09 -6.90 -2.35
C PHE A 40 4.31 -6.30 -1.63
N LEU A 41 5.40 -6.06 -2.36
CA LEU A 41 6.67 -5.57 -1.82
C LEU A 41 6.54 -4.25 -1.02
N PRO A 42 5.65 -3.28 -1.34
CA PRO A 42 5.48 -2.11 -0.50
C PRO A 42 5.09 -2.47 0.94
N PHE A 43 4.19 -3.44 1.12
CA PHE A 43 3.70 -3.86 2.43
C PHE A 43 4.77 -4.62 3.20
N GLU A 44 5.50 -5.52 2.54
CA GLU A 44 6.63 -6.23 3.16
C GLU A 44 7.70 -5.27 3.67
N ILE A 45 8.04 -4.24 2.88
CA ILE A 45 9.05 -3.25 3.29
C ILE A 45 8.55 -2.39 4.44
N LEU A 46 7.28 -1.96 4.41
CA LEU A 46 6.71 -1.08 5.41
C LEU A 46 6.47 -1.80 6.74
N PHE A 47 6.12 -3.08 6.70
CA PHE A 47 5.81 -3.88 7.88
C PHE A 47 6.97 -4.77 8.36
N LYS A 48 8.15 -4.67 7.75
CA LYS A 48 9.33 -5.48 8.12
C LYS A 48 9.66 -5.46 9.62
N ASP A 49 9.40 -4.33 10.29
CA ASP A 49 9.66 -4.10 11.72
C ASP A 49 8.35 -4.13 12.56
N GLU A 50 7.21 -4.45 11.94
CA GLU A 50 5.88 -4.50 12.55
C GLU A 50 5.22 -5.87 12.28
N PRO A 51 5.67 -6.97 12.92
CA PRO A 51 5.20 -8.32 12.61
C PRO A 51 3.69 -8.48 12.77
N GLU A 52 3.06 -7.78 13.72
CA GLU A 52 1.59 -7.81 13.88
C GLU A 52 0.82 -7.21 12.68
N GLN A 53 1.43 -6.26 11.96
CA GLN A 53 0.86 -5.69 10.73
C GLN A 53 0.99 -6.69 9.59
N LEU A 54 2.15 -7.36 9.49
CA LEU A 54 2.39 -8.38 8.48
C LEU A 54 1.47 -9.60 8.68
N ASP A 55 1.36 -10.10 9.91
CA ASP A 55 0.43 -11.17 10.26
C ASP A 55 -1.03 -10.81 9.91
N LEU A 56 -1.41 -9.54 10.11
CA LEU A 56 -2.74 -9.06 9.74
C LEU A 56 -2.91 -9.00 8.22
N PHE A 57 -1.90 -8.52 7.50
CA PHE A 57 -1.88 -8.47 6.05
C PHE A 57 -1.98 -9.86 5.42
N ASP A 58 -1.31 -10.86 6.00
CA ASP A 58 -1.33 -12.25 5.53
C ASP A 58 -2.70 -12.92 5.63
N THR A 59 -3.62 -12.37 6.45
CA THR A 59 -5.01 -12.83 6.50
C THR A 59 -5.89 -12.29 5.38
N MET A 60 -5.39 -11.32 4.59
CA MET A 60 -6.16 -10.68 3.52
C MET A 60 -6.18 -11.51 2.25
N THR A 61 -7.26 -11.42 1.48
CA THR A 61 -7.29 -11.98 0.13
C THR A 61 -6.60 -11.04 -0.86
N GLN A 62 -6.18 -11.57 -2.01
CA GLN A 62 -5.64 -10.74 -3.10
C GLN A 62 -6.61 -9.62 -3.51
N ALA A 63 -7.92 -9.88 -3.51
CA ALA A 63 -8.93 -8.88 -3.83
C ALA A 63 -8.99 -7.75 -2.78
N ASP A 64 -8.71 -8.04 -1.52
CA ASP A 64 -8.65 -7.03 -0.46
C ASP A 64 -7.39 -6.18 -0.56
N VAL A 65 -6.26 -6.78 -0.96
CA VAL A 65 -5.00 -6.06 -1.21
C VAL A 65 -5.14 -5.07 -2.37
N LEU A 66 -5.82 -5.47 -3.46
CA LEU A 66 -6.11 -4.55 -4.57
C LEU A 66 -6.95 -3.35 -4.13
N LYS A 67 -8.02 -3.59 -3.34
CA LYS A 67 -8.86 -2.50 -2.78
C LYS A 67 -8.06 -1.58 -1.86
N LEU A 68 -7.22 -2.16 -1.01
CA LEU A 68 -6.31 -1.44 -0.12
C LEU A 68 -5.39 -0.51 -0.93
N MET A 69 -4.71 -1.02 -1.95
CA MET A 69 -3.80 -0.23 -2.78
C MET A 69 -4.51 0.95 -3.47
N THR A 70 -5.68 0.70 -4.05
CA THR A 70 -6.49 1.77 -4.67
C THR A 70 -6.92 2.82 -3.65
N ALA A 71 -7.42 2.41 -2.49
CA ALA A 71 -7.85 3.33 -1.44
C ALA A 71 -6.67 4.16 -0.89
N TRP A 72 -5.51 3.53 -0.74
CA TRP A 72 -4.31 4.15 -0.22
C TRP A 72 -3.75 5.23 -1.16
N GLN A 73 -3.74 4.97 -2.47
CA GLN A 73 -3.37 5.94 -3.49
C GLN A 73 -4.35 7.13 -3.51
N LYS A 74 -5.66 6.84 -3.55
CA LYS A 74 -6.74 7.84 -3.57
C LYS A 74 -6.69 8.78 -2.36
N ASP A 75 -6.43 8.25 -1.18
CA ASP A 75 -6.33 9.01 0.07
C ASP A 75 -5.16 10.02 0.09
N SER A 76 -4.19 9.86 -0.81
CA SER A 76 -3.08 10.83 -1.00
C SER A 76 -3.32 11.80 -2.16
N GLY A 77 -4.54 11.82 -2.75
CA GLY A 77 -4.82 12.61 -3.94
C GLY A 77 -4.06 12.14 -5.18
N VAL A 78 -3.48 10.94 -5.13
CA VAL A 78 -2.91 10.27 -6.29
C VAL A 78 -4.04 9.52 -6.96
N GLU A 79 -4.73 10.19 -7.89
CA GLU A 79 -5.55 9.46 -8.86
C GLU A 79 -4.57 8.67 -9.73
N MET A 80 -4.72 7.34 -9.78
CA MET A 80 -4.21 6.60 -10.93
C MET A 80 -4.73 7.36 -12.14
N GLY A 81 -3.82 7.85 -12.98
CA GLY A 81 -4.19 8.60 -14.17
C GLY A 81 -5.32 7.85 -14.86
N GLU A 82 -6.50 8.47 -14.90
CA GLU A 82 -7.46 8.12 -15.92
C GLU A 82 -6.73 8.41 -17.22
N SER A 83 -6.08 7.40 -17.80
CA SER A 83 -5.85 7.36 -19.22
C SER A 83 -7.24 7.36 -19.85
N THR A 84 -7.82 8.54 -19.96
CA THR A 84 -8.71 8.87 -21.04
C THR A 84 -7.80 8.95 -22.28
N GLU A 85 -7.39 7.77 -22.77
CA GLU A 85 -7.11 7.65 -24.20
C GLU A 85 -8.40 8.08 -24.90
N SER A 86 -8.33 9.25 -25.54
CA SER A 86 -9.33 9.76 -26.47
C SER A 86 -9.23 9.03 -27.81
#